data_AF-A0A817KXJ2-F1
#
_entry.id   AF-A0A817KXJ2-F1
#
_cell.length_a   1.000
_cell.length_b   1.000
_cell.length_c   1.000
_cell.angle_alpha   90.00
_cell.angle_beta   90.00
_cell.angle_gamma   90.00
#
_symmetry.space_group_name_H-M   'P 1'
#
loop_
_entity.id
_entity.type
_entity.pdbx_description
1 polymer ?
#
loop_
_entity_poly.entity_id
_entity_poly.type
_entity_poly.pdbx_seq_one_letter_code
_entity_poly.pdbx_strand_id
1 'polypeptide(L)'
;MYSCNDENRYPTFHVEHYIRQHYGSRFLYIYRNVKKYYYRLNAVQLDIVFLKTCRSKDIIPSFLWFKTANDHLSSSPVYKACQRKLLNVEIDGKRKKLNELKELYESSLDEIRELSPADFFEHLYQIIILDCARLLEEKQRTLNKKLLSLSPVNNSARFYNPKVVTNLSSRVLSNEELICLANGLDYSLPPKSISSMNVASNVETFFHRITDVYEHQKKFMNEHQDNEVIVKSDLRVLNTKELT
;
A
#
# COMPACT_ATOMS: atom_id res chain seq x y z
N MET A 1 53.42 -21.20 6.97
CA MET A 1 52.01 -21.12 7.37
C MET A 1 51.19 -20.78 6.13
N TYR A 2 50.59 -21.80 5.52
CA TYR A 2 49.57 -21.60 4.49
C TYR A 2 48.23 -21.38 5.19
N SER A 3 47.49 -20.34 4.82
CA SER A 3 46.05 -20.31 5.02
C SER A 3 45.44 -19.66 3.79
N CYS A 4 45.00 -20.55 2.90
CA CYS A 4 43.91 -20.32 1.98
C CYS A 4 42.69 -19.81 2.77
N ASN A 5 41.99 -18.83 2.19
CA ASN A 5 40.55 -18.66 2.31
C ASN A 5 40.11 -17.77 1.14
N ASP A 6 40.13 -18.37 -0.05
CA ASP A 6 39.58 -17.82 -1.28
C ASP A 6 38.46 -18.78 -1.75
N GLU A 7 37.48 -19.02 -0.87
CA GLU A 7 36.30 -19.85 -1.16
C GLU A 7 35.06 -18.97 -1.23
N ASN A 8 34.84 -18.39 -2.42
CA ASN A 8 33.54 -18.11 -3.06
C ASN A 8 33.66 -17.08 -4.20
N ARG A 9 34.64 -17.24 -5.08
CA ARG A 9 34.61 -16.59 -6.40
C ARG A 9 34.27 -17.63 -7.45
N TYR A 10 32.98 -17.99 -7.51
CA TYR A 10 32.43 -18.51 -8.75
C TYR A 10 32.81 -17.51 -9.86
N PRO A 11 33.28 -17.96 -11.04
CA PRO A 11 33.50 -17.06 -12.15
C PRO A 11 32.13 -16.46 -12.45
N THR A 12 31.97 -15.17 -12.16
CA THR A 12 30.80 -14.39 -12.56
C THR A 12 30.82 -14.33 -14.07
N PHE A 13 30.30 -15.37 -14.72
CA PHE A 13 29.80 -15.27 -16.08
C PHE A 13 28.80 -14.13 -16.03
N HIS A 14 29.26 -12.96 -16.49
CA HIS A 14 28.46 -11.76 -16.46
C HIS A 14 27.28 -12.05 -17.40
N VAL A 15 26.09 -12.22 -16.85
CA VAL A 15 24.88 -12.65 -17.60
C VAL A 15 24.69 -11.77 -18.84
N GLU A 16 25.01 -10.49 -18.74
CA GLU A 16 25.02 -9.56 -19.87
C GLU A 16 26.02 -9.92 -20.99
N HIS A 17 27.19 -10.47 -20.66
CA HIS A 17 28.16 -10.96 -21.64
C HIS A 17 27.61 -12.18 -22.37
N TYR A 18 27.05 -13.16 -21.63
CA TYR A 18 26.39 -14.32 -22.24
C TYR A 18 25.25 -13.88 -23.18
N ILE A 19 24.36 -13.01 -22.70
CA ILE A 19 23.28 -12.44 -23.50
C ILE A 19 23.81 -11.77 -24.77
N ARG A 20 24.88 -10.96 -24.66
CA ARG A 20 25.47 -10.27 -25.81
C ARG A 20 25.99 -11.24 -26.86
N GLN A 21 26.66 -12.32 -26.46
CA GLN A 21 27.25 -13.30 -27.37
C GLN A 21 26.20 -14.15 -28.08
N HIS A 22 25.14 -14.56 -27.36
CA HIS A 22 24.17 -15.53 -27.90
C HIS A 22 22.90 -14.89 -28.48
N TYR A 23 22.47 -13.73 -27.98
CA TYR A 23 21.23 -13.06 -28.38
C TYR A 23 21.45 -11.65 -28.94
N GLY A 24 22.69 -11.16 -28.93
CA GLY A 24 23.09 -9.90 -29.53
C GLY A 24 22.76 -8.66 -28.70
N SER A 25 23.15 -7.51 -29.24
CA SER A 25 23.08 -6.20 -28.57
C SER A 25 21.65 -5.72 -28.32
N ARG A 26 20.71 -6.06 -29.21
CA ARG A 26 19.29 -5.70 -29.06
C ARG A 26 18.68 -6.38 -27.84
N PHE A 27 18.87 -7.68 -27.70
CA PHE A 27 18.36 -8.42 -26.54
C PHE A 27 18.96 -7.89 -25.24
N LEU A 28 20.28 -7.62 -25.23
CA LEU A 28 20.93 -7.02 -24.06
C LEU A 28 20.32 -5.66 -23.67
N TYR A 29 19.97 -4.83 -24.64
CA TYR A 29 19.33 -3.55 -24.40
C TYR A 29 17.96 -3.73 -23.72
N ILE A 30 17.14 -4.66 -24.22
CA ILE A 30 15.81 -4.96 -23.66
C ILE A 30 15.96 -5.54 -22.24
N TYR A 31 16.87 -6.50 -22.03
CA TYR A 31 17.20 -7.05 -20.70
C TYR A 31 17.53 -5.96 -19.67
N ARG A 32 18.40 -5.02 -20.04
CA ARG A 32 18.76 -3.89 -19.17
C ARG A 32 17.57 -2.98 -18.89
N ASN A 33 16.69 -2.76 -19.87
CA ASN A 33 15.46 -2.01 -19.67
C ASN A 33 14.51 -2.72 -18.70
N VAL A 34 14.29 -4.03 -18.84
CA VAL A 34 13.47 -4.82 -17.90
C VAL A 34 14.04 -4.69 -16.49
N LYS A 35 15.34 -4.91 -16.30
CA LYS A 35 16.00 -4.74 -14.99
C LYS A 35 15.82 -3.33 -14.42
N LYS A 36 16.05 -2.31 -15.24
CA LYS A 36 15.88 -0.88 -14.86
C LYS A 36 14.44 -0.57 -14.45
N TYR A 37 13.46 -1.01 -15.23
CA TYR A 37 12.05 -0.74 -14.96
C TYR A 37 11.55 -1.55 -13.77
N TYR A 38 11.96 -2.80 -13.62
CA TYR A 38 11.67 -3.63 -12.45
C TYR A 38 12.12 -2.94 -11.15
N TYR A 39 13.38 -2.49 -11.09
CA TYR A 39 13.88 -1.74 -9.94
C TYR A 39 13.07 -0.47 -9.69
N ARG A 40 12.85 0.35 -10.72
CA ARG A 40 12.13 1.62 -10.59
C ARG A 40 10.69 1.44 -10.12
N LEU A 41 9.98 0.45 -10.65
CA LEU A 41 8.61 0.12 -10.30
C LEU A 41 8.52 -0.21 -8.81
N ASN A 42 9.32 -1.17 -8.34
CA ASN A 42 9.38 -1.55 -6.94
C ASN A 42 9.82 -0.37 -6.06
N ALA A 43 10.82 0.41 -6.47
CA ALA A 43 11.29 1.57 -5.73
C ALA A 43 10.20 2.65 -5.56
N VAL A 44 9.34 2.86 -6.57
CA VAL A 44 8.20 3.78 -6.49
C VAL A 44 7.10 3.21 -5.60
N GLN A 45 6.85 1.88 -5.63
CA GLN A 45 5.92 1.25 -4.70
C GLN A 45 6.33 1.47 -3.25
N LEU A 46 7.62 1.30 -2.93
CA LEU A 46 8.15 1.59 -1.60
C LEU A 46 7.95 3.06 -1.20
N ASP A 47 8.18 4.01 -2.12
CA ASP A 47 7.89 5.43 -1.87
C ASP A 47 6.40 5.66 -1.57
N ILE A 48 5.49 5.05 -2.34
CA ILE A 48 4.04 5.16 -2.12
C ILE A 48 3.65 4.60 -0.75
N VAL A 49 4.20 3.45 -0.36
CA VAL A 49 3.97 2.85 0.96
C VAL A 49 4.42 3.83 2.05
N PHE A 50 5.64 4.36 1.94
CA PHE A 50 6.17 5.36 2.87
C PHE A 50 5.24 6.59 3.00
N LEU A 51 4.82 7.18 1.88
CA LEU A 51 3.94 8.36 1.89
C LEU A 51 2.56 8.06 2.47
N LYS A 52 1.99 6.89 2.17
CA LYS A 52 0.73 6.43 2.77
C LYS A 52 0.88 6.25 4.28
N THR A 53 2.00 5.72 4.75
CA THR A 53 2.29 5.60 6.18
C THR A 53 2.47 6.96 6.85
N CYS A 54 3.13 7.92 6.19
CA CYS A 54 3.18 9.30 6.67
C CYS A 54 1.77 9.89 6.81
N ARG A 55 0.92 9.72 5.79
CA ARG A 55 -0.47 10.17 5.81
C ARG A 55 -1.28 9.52 6.94
N SER A 56 -1.17 8.21 7.15
CA SER A 56 -1.93 7.50 8.17
C SER A 56 -1.51 7.88 9.60
N LYS A 57 -0.24 8.25 9.78
CA LYS A 57 0.30 8.72 11.07
C LYS A 57 0.20 10.24 11.27
N ASP A 58 -0.42 10.97 10.35
CA ASP A 58 -0.46 12.44 10.31
C ASP A 58 0.93 13.10 10.42
N ILE A 59 1.94 12.46 9.81
CA ILE A 59 3.33 12.93 9.73
C ILE A 59 3.54 13.59 8.37
N ILE A 60 4.13 14.79 8.36
CA ILE A 60 4.50 15.48 7.13
C ILE A 60 6.01 15.35 6.88
N PRO A 61 6.43 14.67 5.79
CA PRO A 61 7.84 14.60 5.40
C PRO A 61 8.47 15.98 5.18
N SER A 62 9.75 16.12 5.52
CA SER A 62 10.48 17.39 5.44
C SER A 62 10.57 17.98 4.03
N PHE A 63 10.55 17.16 2.99
CA PHE A 63 10.59 17.64 1.60
C PHE A 63 9.29 18.33 1.16
N LEU A 64 8.19 18.17 1.90
CA LEU A 64 6.93 18.90 1.68
C LEU A 64 6.88 20.21 2.49
N TRP A 65 7.92 20.53 3.24
CA TRP A 65 8.00 21.77 3.99
C TRP A 65 8.43 22.87 3.03
N PHE A 66 7.66 23.95 2.98
CA PHE A 66 7.96 25.11 2.17
C PHE A 66 8.11 26.33 3.08
N LYS A 67 9.06 27.22 2.72
CA LYS A 67 9.35 28.40 3.50
C LYS A 67 8.14 29.33 3.49
N THR A 68 7.77 29.83 4.66
CA THR A 68 6.73 30.85 4.82
C THR A 68 7.37 32.21 5.08
N ALA A 69 6.64 33.29 4.81
CA ALA A 69 7.13 34.65 5.04
C ALA A 69 7.26 35.00 6.53
N ASN A 70 6.56 34.27 7.41
CA ASN A 70 6.55 34.46 8.85
C ASN A 70 6.44 33.09 9.53
N ASP A 71 7.23 32.84 10.56
CA ASP A 71 7.23 31.59 11.32
C ASP A 71 5.86 31.27 11.93
N HIS A 72 5.05 32.28 12.27
CA HIS A 72 3.68 32.07 12.75
C HIS A 72 2.76 31.40 11.70
N LEU A 73 3.05 31.55 10.41
CA LEU A 73 2.29 30.87 9.35
C LEU A 73 2.64 29.37 9.30
N SER A 74 3.85 28.98 9.68
CA SER A 74 4.27 27.57 9.67
C SER A 74 3.48 26.68 10.66
N SER A 75 2.93 27.28 11.72
CA SER A 75 2.08 26.59 12.71
C SER A 75 0.59 26.72 12.42
N SER A 76 0.20 27.54 11.44
CA SER A 76 -1.19 27.80 11.06
C SER A 76 -1.90 26.54 10.55
N PRO A 77 -3.20 26.36 10.86
CA PRO A 77 -4.00 25.27 10.28
C PRO A 77 -4.01 25.30 8.75
N VAL A 78 -3.92 26.49 8.13
CA VAL A 78 -3.89 26.64 6.67
C VAL A 78 -2.62 26.03 6.08
N TYR A 79 -1.47 26.25 6.72
CA TYR A 79 -0.20 25.68 6.29
C TYR A 79 -0.21 24.15 6.39
N LYS A 80 -0.68 23.60 7.51
CA LYS A 80 -0.84 22.15 7.67
C LYS A 80 -1.82 21.55 6.66
N ALA A 81 -2.92 22.23 6.36
CA ALA A 81 -3.87 21.79 5.33
C ALA A 81 -3.22 21.77 3.94
N CYS A 82 -2.42 22.79 3.61
CA CYS A 82 -1.66 22.84 2.36
C CYS A 82 -0.66 21.68 2.26
N GLN A 83 0.11 21.41 3.33
CA GLN A 83 1.06 20.29 3.37
C GLN A 83 0.36 18.93 3.18
N ARG A 84 -0.79 18.71 3.81
CA ARG A 84 -1.59 17.49 3.60
C ARG A 84 -2.09 17.38 2.16
N LYS A 85 -2.50 18.50 1.55
CA LYS A 85 -2.89 18.54 0.13
C LYS A 85 -1.71 18.18 -0.77
N LEU A 86 -0.53 18.75 -0.53
CA LEU A 86 0.69 18.41 -1.25
C LEU A 86 1.08 16.94 -1.09
N LEU A 87 0.93 16.37 0.11
CA LEU A 87 1.17 14.94 0.35
C LEU A 87 0.26 14.06 -0.50
N ASN A 88 -1.03 14.40 -0.61
CA ASN A 88 -1.97 13.66 -1.46
C ASN A 88 -1.62 13.81 -2.95
N VAL A 89 -1.28 15.03 -3.40
CA VAL A 89 -0.85 15.27 -4.78
C VAL A 89 0.41 14.47 -5.11
N GLU A 90 1.38 14.39 -4.20
CA GLU A 90 2.59 13.59 -4.38
C GLU A 90 2.28 12.09 -4.46
N ILE A 91 1.39 11.58 -3.60
CA ILE A 91 0.94 10.17 -3.67
C ILE A 91 0.30 9.87 -5.03
N ASP A 92 -0.55 10.76 -5.53
CA ASP A 92 -1.23 10.57 -6.81
C ASP A 92 -0.27 10.73 -8.00
N GLY A 93 0.70 11.64 -7.93
CA GLY A 93 1.79 11.75 -8.90
C GLY A 93 2.63 10.47 -8.96
N LYS A 94 2.99 9.91 -7.80
CA LYS A 94 3.72 8.64 -7.70
C LYS A 94 2.90 7.47 -8.24
N ARG A 95 1.58 7.44 -8.03
CA ARG A 95 0.69 6.43 -8.61
C ARG A 95 0.63 6.51 -10.14
N LYS A 96 0.49 7.71 -10.71
CA LYS A 96 0.57 7.90 -12.17
C LYS A 96 1.91 7.40 -12.72
N LYS A 97 3.01 7.77 -12.06
CA LYS A 97 4.35 7.30 -12.42
C LYS A 97 4.49 5.78 -12.32
N LEU A 98 3.86 5.15 -11.33
CA LEU A 98 3.86 3.70 -11.17
C LEU A 98 3.16 3.03 -12.37
N ASN A 99 2.03 3.56 -12.82
CA ASN A 99 1.30 3.04 -13.97
C ASN A 99 2.12 3.16 -15.27
N GLU A 100 2.72 4.34 -15.52
CA GLU A 100 3.62 4.53 -16.68
C GLU A 100 4.80 3.54 -16.65
N LEU A 101 5.41 3.32 -15.47
CA LEU A 101 6.51 2.36 -15.33
C LEU A 101 6.05 0.92 -15.52
N LYS A 102 4.83 0.60 -15.11
CA LYS A 102 4.24 -0.72 -15.27
C LYS A 102 4.05 -1.05 -16.74
N GLU A 103 3.50 -0.11 -17.53
CA GLU A 103 3.34 -0.27 -18.98
C GLU A 103 4.69 -0.48 -19.69
N LEU A 104 5.69 0.35 -19.35
CA LEU A 104 7.05 0.20 -19.90
C LEU A 104 7.71 -1.12 -19.52
N TYR A 105 7.50 -1.56 -18.28
CA TYR A 105 8.01 -2.82 -17.77
C TYR A 105 7.36 -4.02 -18.47
N GLU A 106 6.02 -4.05 -18.56
CA GLU A 106 5.26 -5.13 -19.21
C GLU A 106 5.62 -5.22 -20.69
N SER A 107 5.63 -4.09 -21.41
CA SER A 107 6.04 -4.07 -22.82
C SER A 107 7.47 -4.60 -23.04
N SER A 108 8.42 -4.22 -22.18
CA SER A 108 9.80 -4.73 -22.28
C SER A 108 9.90 -6.21 -21.90
N LEU A 109 9.07 -6.67 -20.95
CA LEU A 109 9.05 -8.05 -20.49
C LEU A 109 8.48 -8.99 -21.55
N ASP A 110 7.40 -8.56 -22.22
CA ASP A 110 6.79 -9.29 -23.32
C ASP A 110 7.77 -9.41 -24.51
N GLU A 111 8.52 -8.35 -24.83
CA GLU A 111 9.54 -8.41 -25.90
C GLU A 111 10.64 -9.44 -25.57
N ILE A 112 11.09 -9.56 -24.31
CA ILE A 112 12.06 -10.61 -23.94
C ILE A 112 11.41 -11.99 -24.03
N ARG A 113 10.17 -12.13 -23.57
CA ARG A 113 9.44 -13.41 -23.58
C ARG A 113 9.24 -13.93 -25.00
N GLU A 114 8.95 -13.06 -25.97
CA GLU A 114 8.84 -13.45 -27.39
C GLU A 114 10.19 -13.84 -28.00
N LEU A 115 11.27 -13.19 -27.58
CA LEU A 115 12.62 -13.40 -28.14
C LEU A 115 13.40 -14.54 -27.49
N SER A 116 12.90 -15.15 -26.41
CA SER A 116 13.64 -16.18 -25.67
C SER A 116 12.84 -17.44 -25.39
N PRO A 117 13.50 -18.62 -25.34
CA PRO A 117 12.87 -19.83 -24.81
C PRO A 117 12.39 -19.64 -23.37
N ALA A 118 11.25 -20.23 -23.02
CA ALA A 118 10.62 -20.06 -21.70
C ALA A 118 11.56 -20.37 -20.53
N ASP A 119 12.33 -21.47 -20.62
CA ASP A 119 13.26 -21.87 -19.54
C ASP A 119 14.37 -20.84 -19.32
N PHE A 120 14.84 -20.20 -20.39
CA PHE A 120 15.86 -19.16 -20.32
C PHE A 120 15.28 -17.85 -19.78
N PHE A 121 14.07 -17.49 -20.21
CA PHE A 121 13.34 -16.33 -19.68
C PHE A 121 13.19 -16.40 -18.17
N GLU A 122 12.74 -17.55 -17.63
CA GLU A 122 12.57 -17.73 -16.19
C GLU A 122 13.89 -17.54 -15.43
N HIS A 123 14.99 -18.10 -15.93
CA HIS A 123 16.31 -17.90 -15.33
C HIS A 123 16.73 -16.42 -15.34
N LEU A 124 16.55 -15.72 -16.46
CA LEU A 124 16.85 -14.29 -16.54
C LEU A 124 16.01 -13.46 -15.56
N TYR A 125 14.72 -13.81 -15.43
CA TYR A 125 13.82 -13.13 -14.53
C TYR A 125 14.26 -13.30 -13.06
N GLN A 126 14.65 -14.52 -12.65
CA GLN A 126 15.20 -14.75 -11.32
C GLN A 126 16.48 -13.95 -11.05
N ILE A 127 17.38 -13.86 -12.03
CA ILE A 127 18.59 -13.04 -11.91
C ILE A 127 18.25 -11.57 -11.70
N ILE A 128 17.26 -11.03 -12.42
CA ILE A 128 16.80 -9.64 -12.25
C ILE A 128 16.27 -9.41 -10.83
N ILE A 129 15.45 -10.34 -10.31
CA ILE A 129 14.90 -10.27 -8.95
C ILE A 129 16.05 -10.21 -7.93
N LEU A 130 17.00 -11.15 -8.01
CA LEU A 130 18.13 -11.24 -7.08
C LEU A 130 19.02 -10.00 -7.13
N ASP A 131 19.35 -9.53 -8.34
CA ASP A 131 20.17 -8.33 -8.53
C ASP A 131 19.52 -7.08 -7.92
N CYS A 132 18.19 -6.97 -8.03
CA CYS A 132 17.46 -5.81 -7.53
C CYS A 132 17.14 -5.92 -6.04
N ALA A 133 17.08 -7.13 -5.46
CA ALA A 133 16.66 -7.37 -4.08
C ALA A 133 17.48 -6.54 -3.08
N ARG A 134 18.82 -6.55 -3.19
CA ARG A 134 19.70 -5.81 -2.29
C ARG A 134 19.45 -4.29 -2.34
N LEU A 135 19.31 -3.73 -3.54
CA LEU A 135 19.07 -2.29 -3.72
C LEU A 135 17.70 -1.86 -3.19
N LEU A 136 16.68 -2.72 -3.37
CA LEU A 136 15.34 -2.49 -2.83
C LEU A 136 15.33 -2.60 -1.31
N GLU A 137 16.07 -3.54 -0.73
CA GLU A 137 16.21 -3.68 0.71
C GLU A 137 16.92 -2.46 1.32
N GLU A 138 18.01 -1.97 0.72
CA GLU A 138 18.69 -0.74 1.16
C GLU A 138 17.76 0.48 1.12
N LYS A 139 16.97 0.61 0.04
CA LYS A 139 15.97 1.67 -0.08
C LYS A 139 14.90 1.54 1.01
N GLN A 140 14.39 0.33 1.25
CA GLN A 140 13.41 0.07 2.31
C GLN A 140 13.95 0.43 3.69
N ARG A 141 15.19 0.01 4.00
CA ARG A 141 15.88 0.37 5.25
C ARG A 141 16.01 1.90 5.39
N THR A 142 16.31 2.60 4.31
CA THR A 142 16.44 4.06 4.30
C THR A 142 15.09 4.74 4.56
N LEU A 143 14.01 4.28 3.93
CA LEU A 143 12.66 4.80 4.17
C LEU A 143 12.19 4.52 5.60
N ASN A 144 12.47 3.32 6.14
CA ASN A 144 12.17 2.99 7.54
C ASN A 144 12.92 3.90 8.51
N LYS A 145 14.22 4.16 8.28
CA LYS A 145 14.99 5.12 9.10
C LYS A 145 14.38 6.51 9.06
N LYS A 146 13.97 7.00 7.88
CA LYS A 146 13.28 8.29 7.74
C LYS A 146 11.94 8.31 8.47
N LEU A 147 11.17 7.23 8.41
CA LEU A 147 9.88 7.15 9.09
C LEU A 147 10.06 7.18 10.62
N LEU A 148 11.07 6.48 11.14
CA LEU A 148 11.44 6.49 12.55
C LEU A 148 11.91 7.89 12.99
N SER A 149 12.73 8.57 12.19
CA SER A 149 13.19 9.93 12.52
C SER A 149 12.06 10.97 12.50
N LEU A 150 11.04 10.77 11.66
CA LEU A 150 9.88 11.67 11.56
C LEU A 150 8.79 11.36 12.58
N SER A 151 8.81 10.17 13.18
CA SER A 151 7.85 9.80 14.22
C SER A 151 8.26 10.49 15.53
N PRO A 152 7.42 11.34 16.15
CA PRO A 152 7.72 11.94 17.45
C PRO A 152 7.82 10.90 18.60
N VAL A 153 7.63 9.62 18.30
CA VAL A 153 7.70 8.49 19.21
C VAL A 153 9.05 7.79 19.05
N ASN A 154 10.08 8.40 19.61
CA ASN A 154 11.21 7.68 20.23
C ASN A 154 11.79 8.41 21.45
N ASN A 155 11.31 9.63 21.77
CA ASN A 155 11.48 10.22 23.12
C ASN A 155 10.32 9.89 24.07
N SER A 156 9.28 9.23 23.58
CA SER A 156 8.38 8.43 24.40
C SER A 156 8.58 6.98 23.99
N ALA A 157 9.61 6.33 24.56
CA ALA A 157 9.37 5.00 25.06
C ALA A 157 8.12 5.13 25.93
N ARG A 158 6.93 4.91 25.35
CA ARG A 158 5.71 4.77 26.12
C ARG A 158 6.05 3.65 27.06
N PHE A 159 6.14 4.02 28.34
CA PHE A 159 6.73 3.21 29.37
C PHE A 159 6.08 1.83 29.29
N TYR A 160 6.83 0.84 28.79
CA TYR A 160 6.62 -0.53 29.24
C TYR A 160 6.96 -0.48 30.72
N ASN A 161 5.95 -0.19 31.53
CA ASN A 161 6.06 -0.25 32.96
C ASN A 161 5.19 -1.43 33.39
N PRO A 162 5.78 -2.63 33.53
CA PRO A 162 5.05 -3.82 33.96
C PRO A 162 4.41 -3.64 35.35
N LYS A 163 4.77 -2.57 36.08
CA LYS A 163 4.12 -2.14 37.33
C LYS A 163 2.67 -1.67 37.17
N VAL A 164 2.19 -1.39 35.96
CA VAL A 164 0.81 -0.90 35.74
C VAL A 164 -0.21 -2.04 35.73
N VAL A 165 0.19 -3.26 35.40
CA VAL A 165 -0.71 -4.43 35.34
C VAL A 165 -0.51 -5.26 36.60
N THR A 166 -1.45 -5.15 37.55
CA THR A 166 -1.54 -6.06 38.70
C THR A 166 -2.38 -7.27 38.33
N ASN A 167 -1.75 -8.44 38.24
CA ASN A 167 -2.47 -9.68 38.00
C ASN A 167 -3.18 -10.12 39.29
N LEU A 168 -4.50 -9.99 39.33
CA LEU A 168 -5.34 -10.41 40.45
C LEU A 168 -5.81 -11.87 40.32
N SER A 169 -5.45 -12.56 39.24
CA SER A 169 -5.82 -13.95 38.98
C SER A 169 -4.67 -14.91 39.28
N SER A 170 -5.00 -16.19 39.48
CA SER A 170 -4.01 -17.28 39.63
C SER A 170 -3.37 -17.72 38.31
N ARG A 171 -3.82 -17.18 37.16
CA ARG A 171 -3.30 -17.53 35.83
C ARG A 171 -2.02 -16.73 35.55
N VAL A 172 -0.96 -17.41 35.12
CA VAL A 172 0.27 -16.75 34.66
C VAL A 172 0.04 -16.18 33.26
N LEU A 173 0.26 -14.88 33.10
CA LEU A 173 0.12 -14.18 31.82
C LEU A 173 1.42 -14.28 31.02
N SER A 174 1.30 -14.47 29.72
CA SER A 174 2.43 -14.40 28.80
C SER A 174 2.91 -12.95 28.60
N ASN A 175 4.15 -12.79 28.11
CA ASN A 175 4.70 -11.46 27.81
C ASN A 175 3.86 -10.70 26.77
N GLU A 176 3.30 -11.40 25.78
CA GLU A 176 2.43 -10.81 24.76
C GLU A 176 1.11 -10.33 25.35
N GLU A 177 0.50 -11.12 26.26
CA GLU A 177 -0.71 -10.73 26.98
C GLU A 177 -0.47 -9.54 27.92
N LEU A 178 0.66 -9.52 28.63
CA LEU A 178 1.06 -8.40 29.48
C LEU A 178 1.26 -7.11 28.69
N ILE A 179 1.89 -7.19 27.51
CA ILE A 179 2.07 -6.05 26.61
C ILE A 179 0.71 -5.56 26.08
N CYS A 180 -0.18 -6.49 25.74
CA CYS A 180 -1.54 -6.15 25.28
C CYS A 180 -2.32 -5.41 26.38
N LEU A 181 -2.32 -5.94 27.61
CA LEU A 181 -3.03 -5.35 28.75
C LEU A 181 -2.45 -3.99 29.17
N ALA A 182 -1.12 -3.85 29.19
CA ALA A 182 -0.46 -2.59 29.50
C ALA A 182 -0.80 -1.49 28.48
N ASN A 183 -0.97 -1.86 27.21
CA ASN A 183 -1.39 -0.94 26.14
C ASN A 183 -2.91 -0.75 26.07
N GLY A 184 -3.72 -1.61 26.70
CA GLY A 184 -5.19 -1.52 26.71
C GLY A 184 -5.73 -0.17 27.19
N LEU A 185 -5.01 0.48 28.11
CA LEU A 185 -5.31 1.84 28.58
C LEU A 185 -5.10 2.92 27.49
N ASP A 186 -4.12 2.76 26.61
CA ASP A 186 -3.90 3.66 25.47
C ASP A 186 -4.99 3.51 24.40
N TYR A 187 -5.64 2.34 24.31
CA TYR A 187 -6.70 2.07 23.35
C TYR A 187 -8.11 2.49 23.84
N SER A 188 -8.31 2.70 25.15
CA SER A 188 -9.63 3.05 25.71
C SER A 188 -9.78 4.52 26.11
N LEU A 189 -8.70 5.31 26.12
CA LEU A 189 -8.82 6.73 26.45
C LEU A 189 -9.44 7.50 25.27
N PRO A 190 -10.66 8.05 25.42
CA PRO A 190 -11.20 8.94 24.41
C PRO A 190 -10.29 10.18 24.29
N PRO A 191 -10.16 10.78 23.10
CA PRO A 191 -9.36 11.99 22.94
C PRO A 191 -9.88 13.07 23.89
N LYS A 192 -8.96 13.78 24.57
CA LYS A 192 -9.26 14.78 25.62
C LYS A 192 -10.29 15.84 25.22
N SER A 193 -10.43 16.09 23.92
CA SER A 193 -11.54 16.83 23.35
C SER A 193 -11.98 16.15 22.06
N ILE A 194 -13.20 15.65 22.06
CA ILE A 194 -13.88 15.26 20.83
C ILE A 194 -14.58 16.52 20.30
N SER A 195 -14.25 16.94 19.08
CA SER A 195 -14.97 18.04 18.41
C SER A 195 -16.43 17.62 18.23
N SER A 196 -17.35 18.35 18.85
CA SER A 196 -18.80 18.12 18.72
C SER A 196 -19.24 18.13 17.26
N MET A 197 -18.60 18.96 16.44
CA MET A 197 -18.84 19.06 15.00
C MET A 197 -18.43 17.78 14.25
N ASN A 198 -17.32 17.15 14.63
CA ASN A 198 -16.90 15.89 14.01
C ASN A 198 -17.81 14.71 14.39
N VAL A 199 -18.33 14.71 15.62
CA VAL A 199 -19.31 13.68 16.05
C VAL A 199 -20.62 13.87 15.31
N ALA A 200 -21.14 15.10 15.27
CA ALA A 200 -22.37 15.40 14.54
C ALA A 200 -22.25 14.99 13.07
N SER A 201 -21.17 15.37 12.39
CA SER A 201 -20.95 15.02 10.99
C SER A 201 -20.76 13.52 10.76
N ASN A 202 -20.10 12.79 11.67
CA ASN A 202 -19.97 11.34 11.54
C ASN A 202 -21.31 10.62 11.75
N VAL A 203 -22.13 11.10 12.70
CA VAL A 203 -23.47 10.58 12.96
C VAL A 203 -24.40 10.86 11.78
N GLU A 204 -24.38 12.08 11.25
CA GLU A 204 -25.13 12.49 10.05
C GLU A 204 -24.73 11.66 8.82
N THR A 205 -23.43 11.46 8.60
CA THR A 205 -22.92 10.62 7.50
C THR A 205 -23.33 9.15 7.67
N PHE A 206 -23.35 8.66 8.91
CA PHE A 206 -23.79 7.30 9.22
C PHE A 206 -25.29 7.12 8.93
N PHE A 207 -26.12 8.08 9.37
CA PHE A 207 -27.55 8.06 9.09
C PHE A 207 -27.84 8.16 7.59
N HIS A 208 -27.16 9.05 6.85
CA HIS A 208 -27.30 9.12 5.40
C HIS A 208 -26.97 7.80 4.72
N ARG A 209 -25.88 7.14 5.10
CA ARG A 209 -25.55 5.81 4.53
C ARG A 209 -26.61 4.76 4.83
N ILE A 210 -27.15 4.74 6.04
CA ILE A 210 -28.23 3.79 6.39
C ILE A 210 -29.49 4.09 5.59
N THR A 211 -29.88 5.37 5.48
CA THR A 211 -31.06 5.78 4.74
C THR A 211 -30.92 5.47 3.25
N ASP A 212 -29.76 5.76 2.64
CA ASP A 212 -29.47 5.46 1.24
C ASP A 212 -29.53 3.94 0.98
N VAL A 213 -29.00 3.13 1.89
CA VAL A 213 -29.08 1.65 1.81
C VAL A 213 -30.53 1.19 1.92
N TYR A 214 -31.33 1.76 2.82
CA TYR A 214 -32.75 1.45 2.97
C TYR A 214 -33.57 1.84 1.74
N GLU A 215 -33.32 3.02 1.16
CA GLU A 215 -33.99 3.47 -0.05
C GLU A 215 -33.62 2.60 -1.25
N HIS A 216 -32.36 2.20 -1.37
CA HIS A 216 -31.91 1.27 -2.40
C HIS A 216 -32.58 -0.10 -2.25
N GLN A 217 -32.65 -0.65 -1.03
CA GLN A 217 -33.34 -1.91 -0.77
C GLN A 217 -34.84 -1.81 -1.06
N LYS A 218 -35.49 -0.69 -0.71
CA LYS A 218 -36.90 -0.47 -1.00
C LYS A 218 -37.19 -0.39 -2.50
N LYS A 219 -36.34 0.30 -3.27
CA LYS A 219 -36.44 0.34 -4.74
C LYS A 219 -36.29 -1.06 -5.35
N PHE A 220 -35.28 -1.81 -4.92
CA PHE A 220 -35.05 -3.18 -5.38
C PHE A 220 -36.24 -4.11 -5.08
N MET A 221 -36.84 -4.00 -3.89
CA MET A 221 -38.02 -4.78 -3.52
C MET A 221 -39.26 -4.40 -4.36
N ASN A 222 -39.47 -3.10 -4.61
CA ASN A 222 -40.58 -2.64 -5.46
C ASN A 222 -40.42 -3.08 -6.92
N GLU A 223 -39.21 -2.98 -7.48
CA GLU A 223 -38.91 -3.44 -8.84
C GLU A 223 -39.15 -4.95 -9.02
N HIS A 224 -38.84 -5.76 -8.00
CA HIS A 224 -39.16 -7.18 -8.04
C HIS A 224 -40.67 -7.47 -7.91
N GLN A 225 -41.39 -6.66 -7.14
CA GLN A 225 -42.84 -6.80 -6.99
C GLN A 225 -43.59 -6.43 -8.27
N ASP A 226 -43.13 -5.39 -8.97
CA ASP A 226 -43.67 -4.97 -10.27
C ASP A 226 -43.39 -6.01 -11.35
N ASN A 227 -42.20 -6.62 -11.35
CA ASN A 227 -41.86 -7.72 -12.27
C ASN A 227 -42.67 -9.00 -12.01
N GLU A 228 -42.97 -9.34 -10.75
CA GLU A 228 -43.87 -10.48 -10.43
C GLU A 228 -45.32 -10.23 -10.86
N VAL A 229 -45.79 -8.97 -10.80
CA VAL A 229 -47.12 -8.60 -11.29
C VAL A 229 -47.20 -8.71 -12.81
N ILE A 230 -46.17 -8.25 -13.54
CA ILE A 230 -46.08 -8.35 -15.00
C ILE A 230 -46.09 -9.83 -15.45
N VAL A 231 -45.29 -10.69 -14.81
CA VAL A 231 -45.25 -12.13 -15.12
C VAL A 231 -46.58 -12.82 -14.81
N LYS A 232 -47.29 -12.41 -13.74
CA LYS A 232 -48.64 -12.94 -13.43
C LYS A 232 -49.73 -12.42 -14.37
N SER A 233 -49.60 -11.23 -14.94
CA SER A 233 -50.53 -10.75 -15.97
C SER A 233 -50.34 -11.46 -17.31
N ASP A 234 -49.10 -11.81 -17.68
CA ASP A 234 -48.82 -12.57 -18.92
C ASP A 234 -49.31 -14.02 -18.83
N LEU A 235 -49.25 -14.63 -17.63
CA LEU A 235 -49.77 -15.99 -17.40
C LEU A 235 -51.31 -16.09 -17.44
N ARG A 236 -52.06 -14.98 -17.37
CA ARG A 236 -53.53 -15.00 -17.44
C ARG A 236 -54.10 -15.00 -18.87
N VAL A 237 -53.25 -14.93 -19.91
CA VAL A 237 -53.70 -14.90 -21.31
C VAL A 237 -53.80 -16.31 -21.95
N LEU A 238 -53.30 -17.36 -21.30
CA LEU A 238 -53.54 -18.73 -21.76
C LEU A 238 -54.84 -19.27 -21.17
N ASN A 239 -55.97 -18.77 -21.68
CA ASN A 239 -57.30 -19.28 -21.36
C ASN A 239 -57.47 -20.67 -22.00
N THR A 240 -57.64 -21.69 -21.17
CA THR A 240 -57.77 -23.13 -21.53
C THR A 240 -59.11 -23.49 -22.21
N LYS A 241 -59.67 -22.59 -23.01
CA LYS A 241 -60.94 -22.82 -23.75
C LYS A 241 -60.78 -22.86 -25.28
N GLU A 242 -59.57 -22.86 -25.81
CA GLU A 242 -59.30 -23.02 -27.26
C GLU A 242 -58.54 -24.32 -27.61
N LEU A 243 -58.58 -25.33 -26.72
CA LEU A 243 -58.02 -26.66 -26.98
C LEU A 243 -59.06 -27.75 -26.71
N THR A 244 -60.16 -27.72 -27.47
CA THR A 244 -61.02 -28.87 -27.79
C THR A 244 -61.77 -28.58 -29.07
#